data_AF-A0AAD8F484-F1
#
_entry.id   AF-A0AAD8F484-F1
#
_cell.length_a   1.000
_cell.length_b   1.000
_cell.length_c   1.000
_cell.angle_alpha   90.00
_cell.angle_beta   90.00
_cell.angle_gamma   90.00
#
_symmetry.space_group_name_H-M   'P 1'
#
loop_
_entity.id
_entity.type
_entity.pdbx_description
1 polymer ?
#
loop_
_entity_poly.entity_id
_entity_poly.type
_entity_poly.pdbx_seq_one_letter_code
_entity_poly.pdbx_strand_id
1 'polypeptide(L)' 'VGKHIQCLFKEKDIAGGYIELVSAVNDRWKVGFNKKGRKLKGLFHLKPKIQNCYMFKKVRCTRCS' A
#
# COMPACT_ATOMS: atom_id res chain seq x y z
N VAL A 1 20.35 -16.19 0.61
CA VAL A 1 19.98 -14.93 -0.07
C VAL A 1 18.66 -15.16 -0.80
N GLY A 2 17.52 -14.58 -0.40
CA GLY A 2 16.26 -14.90 -1.09
C GLY A 2 14.94 -14.36 -0.53
N LYS A 3 14.90 -13.74 0.67
CA LYS A 3 13.67 -13.17 1.24
C LYS A 3 13.57 -11.63 1.18
N HIS A 4 14.63 -10.93 0.77
CA HIS A 4 14.67 -9.46 0.80
C HIS A 4 13.67 -8.78 -0.15
N ILE A 5 13.42 -9.37 -1.32
CA ILE A 5 12.56 -8.74 -2.33
C ILE A 5 11.10 -8.66 -1.90
N GLN A 6 10.64 -9.55 -1.01
CA GLN A 6 9.28 -9.55 -0.45
C GLN A 6 9.02 -8.35 0.48
N CYS A 7 10.08 -7.73 1.00
CA CYS A 7 10.03 -6.55 1.85
C CYS A 7 10.18 -5.24 1.07
N LEU A 8 10.37 -5.32 -0.25
CA LEU A 8 10.50 -4.14 -1.11
C LEU A 8 9.16 -3.78 -1.73
N PHE A 9 8.84 -2.49 -1.67
CA PHE A 9 7.64 -1.91 -2.25
C PHE A 9 8.02 -0.70 -3.09
N LYS A 10 7.45 -0.61 -4.30
CA LYS A 10 7.50 0.57 -5.15
C LYS A 10 6.43 1.54 -4.68
N GLU A 11 6.84 2.76 -4.39
CA GLU A 11 5.92 3.86 -4.15
C GLU A 11 5.39 4.37 -5.49
N LYS A 12 4.08 4.54 -5.60
CA LYS A 12 3.42 5.12 -6.76
C LYS A 12 2.55 6.28 -6.33
N ASP A 13 2.88 7.48 -6.80
CA ASP A 13 2.02 8.65 -6.62
C ASP A 13 0.70 8.48 -7.37
N ILE A 14 -0.38 8.88 -6.70
CA ILE A 14 -1.73 8.88 -7.26
C ILE A 14 -2.40 10.23 -6.97
N ALA A 15 -3.56 10.44 -7.58
CA ALA A 15 -4.30 11.71 -7.47
C ALA A 15 -4.57 12.11 -6.00
N GLY A 16 -4.57 13.41 -5.74
CA GLY A 16 -4.86 13.97 -4.42
C GLY A 16 -3.70 13.90 -3.42
N GLY A 17 -2.46 13.66 -3.88
CA GLY A 17 -1.28 13.59 -3.02
C GLY A 17 -1.23 12.35 -2.13
N TYR A 18 -1.91 11.28 -2.55
CA TYR A 18 -1.81 9.97 -1.95
C TYR A 18 -0.78 9.13 -2.68
N ILE A 19 -0.37 8.04 -2.05
CA ILE A 19 0.52 7.03 -2.62
C ILE A 19 -0.11 5.64 -2.52
N GLU A 20 0.30 4.75 -3.41
CA GLU A 20 0.13 3.30 -3.28
C GLU A 20 1.50 2.64 -3.04
N LEU A 21 1.52 1.57 -2.27
CA LEU A 21 2.71 0.75 -2.05
C LEU A 21 2.53 -0.59 -2.78
N VAL A 22 3.22 -0.74 -3.90
CA VAL A 22 3.12 -1.89 -4.81
C VAL A 22 4.25 -2.88 -4.53
N SER A 23 3.96 -4.17 -4.40
CA SER A 23 5.00 -5.18 -4.13
C SER A 23 6.00 -5.25 -5.29
N ALA A 24 7.30 -5.33 -4.95
CA ALA A 24 8.36 -5.55 -5.94
C ALA A 24 8.34 -6.98 -6.53
N VAL A 25 7.70 -7.94 -5.84
CA VAL A 25 7.58 -9.34 -6.29
C VAL A 25 6.41 -9.52 -7.25
N ASN A 26 5.33 -8.77 -7.05
CA ASN A 26 4.13 -8.85 -7.86
C ASN A 26 3.49 -7.47 -7.95
N ASP A 27 3.55 -6.87 -9.13
CA ASP A 27 3.04 -5.52 -9.41
C ASP A 27 1.50 -5.40 -9.28
N ARG A 28 0.80 -6.54 -9.19
CA ARG A 28 -0.64 -6.60 -8.92
C ARG A 28 -0.96 -6.57 -7.42
N TRP A 29 0.02 -6.75 -6.56
CA TRP A 29 -0.17 -6.75 -5.10
C TRP A 29 0.16 -5.38 -4.52
N LYS A 30 -0.76 -4.87 -3.72
CA LYS A 30 -0.63 -3.59 -3.02
C LYS A 30 -0.82 -3.78 -1.53
N VAL A 31 -0.13 -2.98 -0.74
CA VAL A 31 -0.42 -2.87 0.70
C VAL A 31 -1.81 -2.25 0.85
N GLY A 32 -2.66 -2.85 1.67
CA GLY A 32 -3.99 -2.32 1.90
C GLY A 32 -4.57 -2.72 3.25
N PHE A 33 -5.39 -1.82 3.80
CA PHE A 33 -6.10 -2.02 5.06
C PHE A 33 -7.57 -1.67 4.87
N ASN A 34 -8.45 -2.43 5.50
CA ASN A 34 -9.86 -2.06 5.54
C ASN A 34 -10.11 -0.91 6.55
N LYS A 35 -11.33 -0.39 6.57
CA LYS A 35 -11.74 0.69 7.49
C LYS A 35 -11.55 0.38 8.99
N LYS A 36 -11.36 -0.89 9.36
CA LYS A 36 -11.10 -1.32 10.75
C LYS A 36 -9.59 -1.52 11.03
N GLY A 37 -8.71 -1.09 10.12
CA GLY A 37 -7.26 -1.25 10.25
C GLY A 37 -6.74 -2.68 10.04
N ARG A 38 -7.58 -3.62 9.58
CA ARG A 38 -7.14 -5.00 9.32
C ARG A 38 -6.50 -5.10 7.95
N LYS A 39 -5.40 -5.86 7.86
CA LYS A 39 -4.71 -6.13 6.59
C LYS A 39 -5.65 -6.77 5.57
N LEU A 40 -5.55 -6.33 4.34
CA LEU A 40 -6.18 -6.97 3.18
C LEU A 40 -5.20 -7.93 2.53
N LYS A 41 -5.69 -9.07 2.03
CA LYS A 41 -4.88 -9.92 1.16
C LYS A 41 -4.70 -9.20 -0.19
N GLY A 42 -3.48 -9.24 -0.73
CA GLY A 42 -3.18 -8.69 -2.06
C GLY A 42 -3.97 -9.44 -3.13
N LEU A 43 -5.18 -8.98 -3.44
CA LEU A 43 -6.04 -9.59 -4.44
C LEU A 43 -6.33 -8.60 -5.57
N PHE A 44 -6.29 -9.16 -6.78
CA PHE A 44 -6.32 -8.51 -8.09
C PHE A 44 -7.64 -7.84 -8.46
N HIS A 45 -8.74 -8.15 -7.75
CA HIS A 45 -10.08 -7.69 -8.10
C HIS A 45 -10.58 -6.60 -7.14
N LEU A 46 -10.06 -5.38 -7.34
CA LEU A 46 -10.55 -4.20 -6.67
C LEU A 46 -11.89 -3.79 -7.27
N LYS A 47 -12.99 -4.13 -6.57
CA LYS A 47 -14.23 -3.38 -6.76
C LYS A 47 -13.91 -1.89 -6.52
N PRO A 48 -14.53 -0.94 -7.25
CA PRO A 48 -14.24 0.49 -7.13
C PRO A 48 -14.25 0.99 -5.68
N LYS A 49 -15.17 0.44 -4.85
CA LYS A 49 -15.31 0.76 -3.42
C LYS A 49 -14.09 0.40 -2.55
N ILE A 50 -13.14 -0.40 -3.03
CA ILE A 50 -11.97 -0.85 -2.28
C ILE A 50 -10.72 -0.01 -2.62
N GLN A 51 -10.77 0.90 -3.61
CA GLN A 51 -9.61 1.70 -4.02
C GLN A 51 -9.00 2.48 -2.85
N ASN A 52 -9.84 3.12 -2.02
CA ASN A 52 -9.36 3.89 -0.86
C ASN A 52 -8.60 3.06 0.18
N CYS A 53 -8.79 1.74 0.22
CA CYS A 53 -8.09 0.86 1.18
C CYS A 53 -6.59 0.69 0.86
N TYR A 54 -6.15 1.12 -0.32
CA TYR A 54 -4.76 1.00 -0.79
C TYR A 54 -4.08 2.37 -0.95
N MET A 55 -4.77 3.45 -0.56
CA MET A 55 -4.27 4.81 -0.63
C MET A 55 -3.70 5.22 0.72
N PHE A 56 -2.48 5.75 0.73
CA PHE A 56 -1.80 6.22 1.94
C PHE A 56 -1.35 7.67 1.77
N LYS A 57 -1.25 8.39 2.88
CA LYS A 57 -0.58 9.69 2.94
C LYS A 57 0.58 9.57 3.90
N LYS A 58 1.77 9.97 3.46
CA LYS A 58 2.94 10.02 4.36
C LYS A 58 2.74 11.19 5.32
N VAL A 59 2.44 10.88 6.57
CA VAL A 59 2.47 11.86 7.64
C VAL A 59 3.92 12.04 8.05
N ARG A 60 4.46 13.26 7.96
CA ARG A 60 5.75 13.55 8.58
C ARG A 60 5.54 13.49 10.09
N CYS A 61 6.28 12.64 10.77
CA CYS A 61 6.25 12.62 12.23
C CYS A 61 6.86 13.92 12.73
N THR A 62 6.03 14.84 13.21
CA THR A 62 6.48 16.10 13.81
C THR A 62 6.82 15.97 15.30
N ARG A 63 6.60 14.78 15.89
CA ARG A 63 6.88 14.44 17.29
C ARG A 63 7.34 12.97 17.44
N CYS A 64 8.32 12.55 16.67
CA CYS A 64 9.06 11.34 16.99
C CYS A 64 10.31 11.79 17.74
N SER A 65 10.21 11.81 19.07
CA SER A 65 11.33 11.95 20.00
C SER A 65 12.16 10.67 20.03
#